data_AF-K0C663-F1
#
_entry.id   AF-K0C663-F1
#
_cell.length_a   1.000
_cell.length_b   1.000
_cell.length_c   1.000
_cell.angle_alpha   90.00
_cell.angle_beta   90.00
_cell.angle_gamma   90.00
#
_symmetry.space_group_name_H-M   'P 1'
#
loop_
_entity.id
_entity.type
_entity.pdbx_description
1 polymer ?
#
loop_
_entity_poly.entity_id
_entity_poly.type
_entity_poly.pdbx_seq_one_letter_code
_entity_poly.pdbx_strand_id
1 'polypeptide(L)'
;MNVLGLFKYFFAIFGLAAIVTAIVLYLDTASFMKEAVSGQGTLENVRERRVDEKTICEWVLRFHTEDGRPIEFSTRAGTRCSGVRIGDAVPILYSPARPAEARVDDFFALWGGSIIGGLIGPVFLLIGGIWIAAGRRKRRRVAVLKREGRRIETELEQVEQVTSVKVQYRHPYRVVTRGRDPLSGDSRRFLSDYLWYDPSPYLQDVSVPVFIGCDDPGRYHMDLSFLPRSPK
;
A
#
# COMPACT_ATOMS: atom_id res chain seq x y z
N MET A 1 -6.74 -19.38 1.29
CA MET A 1 -5.87 -18.26 0.92
C MET A 1 -5.80 -17.40 2.17
N ASN A 2 -4.64 -17.23 2.79
CA ASN A 2 -4.57 -16.56 4.10
C ASN A 2 -4.84 -15.06 3.88
N VAL A 3 -5.73 -14.47 4.67
CA VAL A 3 -6.11 -13.05 4.59
C VAL A 3 -4.85 -12.14 4.63
N LEU A 4 -3.85 -12.54 5.41
CA LEU A 4 -2.54 -11.90 5.50
C LEU A 4 -1.78 -11.79 4.16
N GLY A 5 -1.98 -12.76 3.27
CA GLY A 5 -1.36 -12.79 1.94
C GLY A 5 -2.05 -11.90 0.91
N LEU A 6 -3.30 -11.49 1.17
CA LEU A 6 -4.06 -10.59 0.29
C LEU A 6 -3.64 -9.13 0.49
N PHE A 7 -3.29 -8.75 1.72
CA PHE A 7 -2.92 -7.37 2.06
C PHE A 7 -1.81 -6.81 1.18
N LYS A 8 -0.75 -7.57 0.89
CA LYS A 8 0.33 -7.08 0.02
C LYS A 8 -0.13 -6.68 -1.39
N TYR A 9 -1.13 -7.39 -1.92
CA TYR A 9 -1.72 -7.05 -3.23
C TYR A 9 -2.67 -5.87 -3.10
N PHE A 10 -3.43 -5.79 -2.01
CA PHE A 10 -4.24 -4.62 -1.70
C PHE A 10 -3.41 -3.34 -1.64
N PHE A 11 -2.31 -3.31 -0.86
CA PHE A 11 -1.42 -2.16 -0.78
C PHE A 11 -0.82 -1.78 -2.13
N ALA A 12 -0.37 -2.76 -2.92
CA ALA A 12 0.20 -2.51 -4.24
C ALA A 12 -0.83 -1.97 -5.25
N ILE A 13 -2.02 -2.57 -5.31
CA ILE A 13 -3.10 -2.15 -6.22
C ILE A 13 -3.64 -0.77 -5.82
N PHE A 14 -3.87 -0.55 -4.53
CA PHE A 14 -4.33 0.73 -4.01
C PHE A 14 -3.32 1.84 -4.29
N GLY A 15 -2.03 1.59 -4.02
CA GLY A 15 -0.96 2.54 -4.34
C GLY A 15 -0.91 2.87 -5.83
N LEU A 16 -1.00 1.86 -6.69
CA LEU A 16 -1.03 2.07 -8.15
C LEU A 16 -2.26 2.89 -8.60
N ALA A 17 -3.44 2.56 -8.08
CA ALA A 17 -4.68 3.28 -8.42
C ALA A 17 -4.61 4.75 -7.97
N ALA A 18 -4.05 5.03 -6.79
CA ALA A 18 -3.85 6.39 -6.29
C ALA A 18 -2.89 7.19 -7.18
N ILE A 19 -1.79 6.58 -7.64
CA ILE A 19 -0.84 7.21 -8.58
C ILE A 19 -1.52 7.52 -9.92
N VAL A 20 -2.24 6.56 -10.49
CA VAL A 20 -2.96 6.76 -11.76
C VAL A 20 -3.97 7.89 -11.64
N THR A 21 -4.74 7.90 -10.54
CA THR A 21 -5.71 8.97 -10.26
C THR A 21 -5.02 10.33 -10.14
N ALA A 22 -3.90 10.41 -9.42
CA ALA A 22 -3.12 11.64 -9.28
C ALA A 22 -2.59 12.15 -10.63
N ILE A 23 -2.11 11.26 -11.49
CA ILE A 23 -1.64 11.61 -12.84
C ILE A 23 -2.80 12.14 -13.69
N VAL A 24 -3.97 11.49 -13.66
CA VAL A 24 -5.14 11.95 -14.41
C VAL A 24 -5.59 13.33 -13.93
N LEU A 25 -5.67 13.56 -12.62
CA LEU A 25 -6.00 14.87 -12.05
C LEU A 25 -4.96 15.93 -12.42
N TYR A 26 -3.67 15.58 -12.39
CA TYR A 26 -2.59 16.47 -12.80
C TYR A 26 -2.72 16.85 -14.28
N LEU A 27 -2.95 15.89 -15.17
CA LEU A 27 -3.09 16.13 -16.61
C LEU A 27 -4.33 16.97 -16.93
N ASP A 28 -5.46 16.69 -16.26
CA ASP A 28 -6.68 17.49 -16.38
C ASP A 28 -6.42 18.96 -15.98
N THR A 29 -5.90 19.19 -14.77
CA THR A 29 -5.58 20.54 -14.30
C THR A 29 -4.52 21.21 -15.17
N ALA A 30 -3.46 20.51 -15.58
CA ALA A 30 -2.42 21.07 -16.43
C ALA A 30 -2.94 21.46 -17.83
N SER A 31 -3.86 20.68 -18.40
CA SER A 31 -4.49 21.01 -19.68
C SER A 31 -5.39 22.24 -19.56
N PHE A 32 -6.16 22.32 -18.48
CA PHE A 32 -6.99 23.47 -18.15
C PHE A 32 -6.14 24.75 -17.99
N MET A 33 -5.03 24.68 -17.25
CA MET A 33 -4.15 25.82 -16.99
C MET A 33 -3.51 26.40 -18.27
N LYS A 34 -3.37 25.63 -19.35
CA LYS A 34 -2.81 26.13 -20.62
C LYS A 34 -3.76 27.09 -21.35
N GLU A 35 -5.06 26.91 -21.15
CA GLU A 35 -6.11 27.68 -21.82
C GLU A 35 -6.83 28.64 -20.86
N ALA A 36 -6.48 28.59 -19.57
CA ALA A 36 -7.16 29.35 -18.53
C ALA A 36 -6.76 30.83 -18.56
N VAL A 37 -7.77 31.67 -18.41
CA VAL A 37 -7.66 33.11 -18.19
C VAL A 37 -8.12 33.41 -16.77
N SER A 38 -7.42 34.31 -16.09
CA SER A 38 -7.79 34.79 -14.76
C SER A 38 -8.97 35.75 -14.82
N GLY A 39 -9.94 35.56 -13.92
CA GLY A 39 -11.09 36.43 -13.76
C GLY A 39 -11.49 36.59 -12.29
N GLN A 40 -12.50 37.42 -12.07
CA GLN A 40 -13.14 37.55 -10.76
C GLN A 40 -14.61 37.13 -10.88
N GLY A 41 -15.01 36.18 -10.04
CA GLY A 41 -16.41 35.81 -9.86
C GLY A 41 -16.97 36.45 -8.60
N THR A 42 -18.24 36.83 -8.63
CA THR A 42 -18.98 37.30 -7.46
C THR A 42 -19.83 36.17 -6.93
N LEU A 43 -19.76 35.91 -5.62
CA LEU A 43 -20.59 34.89 -4.97
C LEU A 43 -22.04 35.38 -4.90
N GLU A 44 -22.93 34.79 -5.70
CA GLU A 44 -24.35 35.16 -5.68
C GLU A 44 -25.16 34.32 -4.69
N ASN A 45 -24.81 33.05 -4.51
CA ASN A 45 -25.56 32.15 -3.63
C ASN A 45 -24.68 31.02 -3.06
N VAL A 46 -25.10 30.46 -1.92
CA VAL A 46 -24.50 29.27 -1.31
C VAL A 46 -25.62 28.25 -1.11
N ARG A 47 -25.53 27.12 -1.82
CA ARG A 47 -26.45 26.00 -1.64
C ARG A 47 -25.86 25.02 -0.64
N GLU A 48 -26.58 24.78 0.43
CA GLU A 48 -26.24 23.75 1.40
C GLU A 48 -26.97 22.46 1.06
N ARG A 49 -26.23 21.37 0.89
CA ARG A 49 -26.78 20.03 0.75
C ARG A 49 -26.31 19.17 1.90
N ARG A 50 -27.24 18.68 2.70
CA ARG A 50 -26.96 17.65 3.71
C ARG A 50 -26.85 16.30 3.03
N VAL A 51 -25.69 15.65 3.17
CA VAL A 51 -25.47 14.26 2.76
C VAL A 51 -24.97 13.53 4.00
N ASP A 52 -25.83 12.66 4.53
CA ASP A 52 -25.65 11.99 5.83
C ASP A 52 -25.39 13.01 6.97
N GLU A 53 -24.33 12.80 7.76
CA GLU A 53 -23.89 13.70 8.85
C GLU A 53 -23.06 14.90 8.36
N LYS A 54 -22.82 15.04 7.05
CA LYS A 54 -21.97 16.10 6.48
C LYS A 54 -22.79 17.12 5.71
N THR A 55 -22.61 18.40 6.04
CA THR A 55 -23.09 19.51 5.23
C THR A 55 -22.07 19.79 4.13
N ILE A 56 -22.51 19.64 2.88
CA ILE A 56 -21.74 19.99 1.69
C ILE A 56 -22.22 21.36 1.21
N CYS A 57 -21.29 22.29 1.02
CA CYS A 57 -21.61 23.57 0.40
C CYS A 57 -21.17 23.62 -1.06
N GLU A 58 -22.07 24.16 -1.87
CA GLU A 58 -21.90 24.48 -3.28
C GLU A 58 -22.02 26.00 -3.41
N TRP A 59 -20.95 26.64 -3.84
CA TRP A 59 -20.96 28.08 -4.11
C TRP A 59 -21.44 28.31 -5.54
N VAL A 60 -22.38 29.23 -5.71
CA VAL A 60 -22.87 29.68 -7.01
C VAL A 60 -22.25 31.05 -7.28
N LEU A 61 -21.34 31.08 -8.25
CA LEU A 61 -20.61 32.29 -8.62
C LEU A 61 -21.06 32.77 -10.00
N ARG A 62 -21.09 34.09 -10.16
CA ARG A 62 -21.32 34.74 -11.44
C ARG A 62 -20.12 35.57 -11.85
N PHE A 63 -19.74 35.49 -13.11
CA PHE A 63 -18.70 36.34 -13.68
C PHE A 63 -19.05 36.75 -15.10
N HIS A 64 -18.33 37.72 -15.64
CA HIS A 64 -18.43 38.12 -17.04
C HIS A 64 -17.18 37.68 -17.78
N THR A 65 -17.35 37.06 -18.95
CA THR A 65 -16.22 36.79 -19.86
C THR A 65 -15.68 38.08 -20.45
N GLU A 66 -14.52 38.05 -21.12
CA GLU A 66 -13.98 39.22 -21.84
C GLU A 66 -14.98 39.82 -22.85
N ASP A 67 -15.81 38.99 -23.48
CA ASP A 67 -16.88 39.44 -24.40
C ASP A 67 -18.11 40.04 -23.68
N GLY A 68 -18.06 40.24 -22.36
CA GLY A 68 -19.16 40.76 -21.54
C GLY A 68 -20.28 39.76 -21.23
N ARG A 69 -20.21 38.52 -21.73
CA ARG A 69 -21.25 37.49 -21.51
C ARG A 69 -21.29 37.07 -20.03
N PRO A 70 -22.44 37.17 -19.35
CA PRO A 70 -22.59 36.69 -17.97
C PRO A 70 -22.62 35.16 -17.95
N ILE A 71 -21.82 34.56 -17.08
CA ILE A 71 -21.78 33.12 -16.85
C ILE A 71 -21.98 32.85 -15.36
N GLU A 72 -22.89 31.93 -15.07
CA GLU A 72 -23.08 31.36 -13.74
C GLU A 72 -22.43 29.98 -13.71
N PHE A 73 -21.59 29.72 -12.71
CA PHE A 73 -21.03 28.39 -12.49
C PHE A 73 -21.11 28.03 -11.00
N SER A 74 -21.21 26.73 -10.72
CA SER A 74 -21.19 26.23 -9.35
C SER A 74 -19.92 25.43 -9.05
N THR A 75 -19.38 25.61 -7.85
CA THR A 75 -18.22 24.83 -7.41
C THR A 75 -18.60 23.37 -7.18
N ARG A 76 -17.68 22.45 -7.50
CA ARG A 76 -17.87 21.03 -7.12
C ARG A 76 -17.94 20.92 -5.60
N ALA A 77 -18.91 20.15 -5.11
CA ALA A 77 -19.15 19.83 -3.71
C ALA A 77 -17.87 19.70 -2.87
N GLY A 78 -17.75 20.49 -1.80
CA GLY A 78 -16.61 20.42 -0.87
C GLY A 78 -16.06 21.77 -0.39
N THR A 79 -16.68 22.90 -0.78
CA THR A 79 -16.25 24.22 -0.34
C THR A 79 -16.71 24.51 1.09
N ARG A 80 -15.97 25.36 1.83
CA ARG A 80 -16.30 25.72 3.22
C ARG A 80 -17.58 26.56 3.24
N CYS A 81 -18.54 26.19 4.09
CA CYS A 81 -19.79 26.92 4.27
C CYS A 81 -19.62 28.23 5.06
N SER A 82 -18.63 28.27 5.96
CA SER A 82 -18.42 29.37 6.89
C SER A 82 -17.40 30.38 6.39
N GLY A 83 -17.65 31.66 6.68
CA GLY A 83 -16.70 32.76 6.47
C GLY A 83 -16.81 33.48 5.13
N VAL A 84 -17.88 33.25 4.36
CA VAL A 84 -18.09 33.82 3.03
C VAL A 84 -19.42 34.56 3.01
N ARG A 85 -19.48 35.68 2.30
CA ARG A 85 -20.67 36.53 2.17
C ARG A 85 -21.09 36.61 0.71
N ILE A 86 -22.41 36.60 0.49
CA ILE A 86 -22.97 36.92 -0.81
C ILE A 86 -22.45 38.31 -1.22
N GLY A 87 -21.94 38.43 -2.44
CA GLY A 87 -21.25 39.61 -2.97
C GLY A 87 -19.72 39.54 -2.90
N ASP A 88 -19.13 38.55 -2.21
CA ASP A 88 -17.67 38.42 -2.14
C ASP A 88 -17.08 38.17 -3.54
N ALA A 89 -15.97 38.86 -3.83
CA ALA A 89 -15.16 38.62 -5.02
C ALA A 89 -14.22 37.43 -4.78
N VAL A 90 -14.32 36.42 -5.64
CA VAL A 90 -13.55 35.18 -5.59
C VAL A 90 -12.70 35.08 -6.86
N PRO A 91 -11.39 34.84 -6.74
CA PRO A 91 -10.54 34.66 -7.91
C PRO A 91 -10.89 33.34 -8.60
N ILE A 92 -11.06 33.40 -9.92
CA ILE A 92 -11.45 32.24 -10.74
C ILE A 92 -10.54 32.13 -11.96
N LEU A 93 -10.46 30.92 -12.47
CA LEU A 93 -9.86 30.58 -13.74
C LEU A 93 -10.94 30.03 -14.65
N TYR A 94 -10.96 30.45 -15.91
CA TYR A 94 -11.90 29.91 -16.90
C TYR A 94 -11.25 29.81 -18.28
N SER A 95 -11.68 28.86 -19.11
CA SER A 95 -11.27 28.78 -20.51
C SER A 95 -12.25 29.58 -21.36
N PRO A 96 -11.81 30.52 -22.23
CA PRO A 96 -12.70 31.24 -23.14
C PRO A 96 -13.50 30.32 -24.08
N ALA A 97 -12.95 29.14 -24.41
CA ALA A 97 -13.63 28.14 -25.24
C ALA A 97 -14.76 27.43 -24.48
N ARG A 98 -14.65 27.29 -23.15
CA ARG A 98 -15.62 26.61 -22.27
C ARG A 98 -15.75 27.35 -20.93
N PRO A 99 -16.35 28.56 -20.91
CA PRO A 99 -16.38 29.40 -19.72
C PRO A 99 -17.24 28.82 -18.58
N ALA A 100 -18.18 27.93 -18.89
CA ALA A 100 -18.98 27.22 -17.88
C ALA A 100 -18.17 26.20 -17.04
N GLU A 101 -16.97 25.81 -17.48
CA GLU A 101 -16.07 24.93 -16.72
C GLU A 101 -15.09 25.72 -15.82
N ALA A 102 -15.47 26.93 -15.42
CA ALA A 102 -14.67 27.75 -14.53
C ALA A 102 -14.35 27.03 -13.21
N ARG A 103 -13.15 27.30 -12.68
CA ARG A 103 -12.63 26.73 -11.44
C ARG A 103 -12.18 27.86 -10.54
N VAL A 104 -12.30 27.67 -9.22
CA VAL A 104 -11.75 28.62 -8.25
C VAL A 104 -10.23 28.58 -8.35
N ASP A 105 -9.59 29.76 -8.37
CA ASP A 105 -8.13 29.90 -8.35
C ASP A 105 -7.60 29.68 -6.92
N ASP A 106 -7.74 28.45 -6.44
CA ASP A 106 -7.20 28.00 -5.17
C ASP A 106 -6.23 26.85 -5.42
N PHE A 107 -5.00 27.01 -4.94
CA PHE A 107 -3.93 26.05 -5.15
C PHE A 107 -4.31 24.64 -4.68
N PHE A 108 -4.96 24.53 -3.51
CA PHE A 108 -5.29 23.23 -2.94
C PHE A 108 -6.51 22.62 -3.63
N ALA A 109 -7.49 23.42 -4.05
CA ALA A 109 -8.63 22.97 -4.86
C ALA A 109 -8.18 22.43 -6.23
N LEU A 110 -7.16 23.04 -6.84
CA LEU A 110 -6.64 22.65 -8.16
C LEU A 110 -5.66 21.47 -8.10
N TRP A 111 -4.76 21.46 -7.11
CA TRP A 111 -3.63 20.53 -7.07
C TRP A 111 -3.65 19.55 -5.90
N GLY A 112 -4.48 19.78 -4.87
CA GLY A 112 -4.48 18.99 -3.64
C GLY A 112 -4.68 17.50 -3.87
N GLY A 113 -5.64 17.12 -4.71
CA GLY A 113 -5.88 15.71 -5.05
C GLY A 113 -4.67 15.04 -5.72
N SER A 114 -4.05 15.72 -6.68
CA SER A 114 -2.86 15.25 -7.39
C SER A 114 -1.65 15.14 -6.47
N ILE A 115 -1.45 16.11 -5.56
CA ILE A 115 -0.36 16.10 -4.57
C ILE A 115 -0.56 14.96 -3.57
N ILE A 116 -1.75 14.83 -2.99
CA ILE A 116 -2.05 13.79 -2.01
C ILE A 116 -1.88 12.41 -2.63
N GLY A 117 -2.47 12.17 -3.80
CA GLY A 117 -2.32 10.89 -4.50
C GLY A 117 -0.88 10.63 -4.94
N GLY A 118 -0.16 11.67 -5.37
CA GLY A 118 1.25 11.60 -5.76
C GLY A 118 2.22 11.31 -4.60
N LEU A 119 1.87 11.70 -3.37
CA LEU A 119 2.66 11.39 -2.17
C LEU A 119 2.29 10.03 -1.57
N ILE A 120 0.99 9.75 -1.41
CA ILE A 120 0.50 8.54 -0.75
C ILE A 120 0.67 7.32 -1.64
N GLY A 121 0.38 7.44 -2.93
CA GLY A 121 0.42 6.33 -3.88
C GLY A 121 1.76 5.58 -3.91
N PRO A 122 2.90 6.28 -4.08
CA PRO A 122 4.22 5.65 -4.06
C PRO A 122 4.54 4.96 -2.74
N VAL A 123 4.16 5.54 -1.60
CA VAL A 123 4.40 4.93 -0.28
C VAL A 123 3.67 3.59 -0.17
N PHE A 124 2.39 3.54 -0.53
CA PHE A 124 1.61 2.31 -0.51
C PHE A 124 2.15 1.26 -1.51
N LEU A 125 2.53 1.71 -2.71
CA LEU A 125 3.12 0.85 -3.73
C LEU A 125 4.47 0.27 -3.28
N LEU A 126 5.32 1.06 -2.62
CA LEU A 126 6.61 0.61 -2.08
C LEU A 126 6.42 -0.43 -0.98
N ILE A 127 5.50 -0.21 -0.04
CA ILE A 127 5.20 -1.17 1.05
C ILE A 127 4.75 -2.50 0.45
N GLY A 128 3.76 -2.48 -0.45
CA GLY A 128 3.28 -3.68 -1.13
C GLY A 128 4.38 -4.36 -1.96
N GLY A 129 5.17 -3.57 -2.68
CA GLY A 129 6.29 -4.01 -3.52
C GLY A 129 7.39 -4.69 -2.72
N ILE A 130 7.81 -4.13 -1.58
CA ILE A 130 8.83 -4.71 -0.68
C ILE A 130 8.35 -6.06 -0.15
N TRP A 131 7.11 -6.16 0.32
CA TRP A 131 6.55 -7.43 0.79
C TRP A 131 6.48 -8.49 -0.31
N ILE A 132 6.04 -8.12 -1.51
CA ILE A 132 6.01 -9.03 -2.66
C ILE A 132 7.43 -9.47 -3.05
N ALA A 133 8.38 -8.55 -3.12
CA ALA A 133 9.77 -8.80 -3.49
C ALA A 133 10.47 -9.68 -2.44
N ALA A 134 10.31 -9.40 -1.15
CA ALA A 134 10.86 -10.21 -0.06
C ALA A 134 10.32 -11.65 -0.11
N GLY A 135 9.00 -11.82 -0.32
CA GLY A 135 8.40 -13.14 -0.48
C GLY A 135 8.91 -13.89 -1.72
N ARG A 136 9.06 -13.20 -2.86
CA ARG A 136 9.65 -13.79 -4.08
C ARG A 136 11.12 -14.18 -3.88
N ARG A 137 11.93 -13.31 -3.26
CA ARG A 137 13.34 -13.59 -2.92
C ARG A 137 13.46 -14.80 -2.01
N LYS A 138 12.66 -14.88 -0.95
CA LYS A 138 12.63 -16.05 -0.05
C LYS A 138 12.30 -17.33 -0.81
N ARG A 139 11.24 -17.32 -1.62
CA ARG A 139 10.85 -18.49 -2.43
C ARG A 139 11.94 -18.94 -3.41
N ARG A 140 12.58 -17.99 -4.10
CA ARG A 140 13.70 -18.29 -4.99
C ARG A 140 14.88 -18.90 -4.23
N ARG A 141 15.27 -18.31 -3.09
CA ARG A 141 16.34 -18.84 -2.23
C ARG A 141 16.06 -20.26 -1.78
N VAL A 142 14.84 -20.54 -1.31
CA VAL A 142 14.41 -21.89 -0.92
C VAL A 142 14.45 -22.85 -2.11
N ALA A 143 13.98 -22.43 -3.28
CA ALA A 143 14.00 -23.27 -4.48
C ALA A 143 15.43 -23.61 -4.95
N VAL A 144 16.35 -22.66 -4.87
CA VAL A 144 17.78 -22.89 -5.17
C VAL A 144 18.37 -23.88 -4.16
N LEU A 145 18.16 -23.66 -2.86
CA LEU A 145 18.66 -24.58 -1.82
C LEU A 145 18.11 -26.00 -1.97
N LYS A 146 16.85 -26.17 -2.36
CA LYS A 146 16.27 -27.50 -2.59
C LYS A 146 16.81 -28.20 -3.85
N ARG A 147 17.31 -27.45 -4.84
CA ARG A 147 17.83 -28.01 -6.11
C ARG A 147 19.32 -28.28 -6.06
N GLU A 148 20.08 -27.33 -5.53
CA GLU A 148 21.55 -27.29 -5.62
C GLU A 148 22.21 -27.44 -4.25
N GLY A 149 21.47 -27.25 -3.16
CA GLY A 149 22.00 -27.36 -1.81
C GLY A 149 22.26 -28.80 -1.41
N ARG A 150 23.25 -28.99 -0.53
CA ARG A 150 23.54 -30.29 0.07
C ARG A 150 22.48 -30.60 1.12
N ARG A 151 21.79 -31.73 0.96
CA ARG A 151 20.86 -32.26 1.95
C ARG A 151 21.62 -32.96 3.07
N ILE A 152 21.40 -32.53 4.32
CA ILE A 152 21.89 -33.21 5.51
C ILE A 152 20.69 -33.64 6.37
N GLU A 153 20.82 -34.76 7.06
CA GLU A 153 19.87 -35.18 8.08
C GLU A 153 20.28 -34.58 9.41
N THR A 154 19.32 -34.01 10.14
CA THR A 154 19.55 -33.38 11.44
C THR A 154 18.65 -33.99 12.50
N GLU A 155 19.15 -34.05 13.72
CA GLU A 155 18.44 -34.60 14.87
C GLU A 155 17.64 -33.48 15.56
N LEU A 156 16.43 -33.80 15.98
CA LEU A 156 15.60 -32.87 16.74
C LEU A 156 16.26 -32.58 18.09
N GLU A 157 16.51 -31.30 18.38
CA GLU A 157 16.98 -30.86 19.69
C GLU A 157 15.78 -30.47 20.57
N GLN A 158 14.93 -29.58 20.07
CA GLN A 158 13.72 -29.15 20.76
C GLN A 158 12.76 -28.39 19.85
N VAL A 159 11.52 -28.22 20.32
CA VAL A 159 10.54 -27.29 19.76
C VAL A 159 10.40 -26.12 20.73
N GLU A 160 10.78 -24.92 20.29
CA GLU A 160 10.72 -23.70 21.09
C GLU A 160 9.45 -22.92 20.79
N GLN A 161 8.72 -22.50 21.82
CA GLN A 161 7.71 -21.46 21.68
C GLN A 161 8.37 -20.08 21.79
N VAL A 162 8.32 -19.29 20.72
CA VAL A 162 8.99 -17.99 20.64
C VAL A 162 8.12 -16.92 21.27
N THR A 163 8.34 -16.66 22.56
CA THR A 163 7.56 -15.69 23.34
C THR A 163 7.83 -14.23 22.96
N SER A 164 8.98 -13.94 22.34
CA SER A 164 9.35 -12.59 21.89
C SER A 164 8.57 -12.11 20.66
N VAL A 165 7.88 -13.01 19.95
CA VAL A 165 7.07 -12.69 18.77
C VAL A 165 5.61 -13.00 19.09
N LYS A 166 4.71 -12.05 18.81
CA LYS A 166 3.27 -12.21 19.04
C LYS A 166 2.49 -11.67 17.86
N VAL A 167 1.67 -12.51 17.23
CA VAL A 167 0.76 -12.13 16.15
C VAL A 167 -0.62 -12.67 16.49
N GLN A 168 -1.64 -11.81 16.46
CA GLN A 168 -3.02 -12.18 16.82
C GLN A 168 -3.11 -13.00 18.12
N TYR A 169 -2.42 -12.53 19.16
CA TYR A 169 -2.37 -13.17 20.49
C TYR A 169 -1.73 -14.56 20.55
N ARG A 170 -1.12 -15.03 19.46
CA ARG A 170 -0.41 -16.32 19.41
C ARG A 170 1.10 -16.10 19.30
N HIS A 171 1.84 -16.93 20.01
CA HIS A 171 3.29 -17.05 19.91
C HIS A 171 3.62 -18.17 18.92
N PRO A 172 4.50 -17.95 17.94
CA PRO A 172 4.86 -18.99 17.01
C PRO A 172 5.77 -20.03 17.67
N TYR A 173 5.69 -21.27 17.18
CA TYR A 173 6.63 -22.34 17.46
C TYR A 173 7.77 -22.32 16.45
N ARG A 174 8.93 -22.82 16.86
CA ARG A 174 10.11 -22.96 16.01
C ARG A 174 10.79 -24.29 16.33
N VAL A 175 11.10 -25.05 15.30
CA VAL A 175 11.84 -26.32 15.42
C VAL A 175 13.33 -25.99 15.44
N VAL A 176 14.04 -26.56 16.41
CA VAL A 176 15.49 -26.46 16.56
C VAL A 176 16.08 -27.85 16.39
N THR A 177 16.98 -27.98 15.42
CA THR A 177 17.67 -29.24 15.14
C THR A 177 19.17 -29.05 15.21
N ARG A 178 19.89 -30.14 15.47
CA ARG A 178 21.34 -30.17 15.51
C ARG A 178 21.87 -31.07 14.41
N GLY A 179 22.89 -30.62 13.70
CA GLY A 179 23.53 -31.38 12.63
C GLY A 179 24.96 -30.96 12.43
N ARG A 180 25.75 -31.85 11.80
CA ARG A 180 27.12 -31.55 11.43
C ARG A 180 27.16 -30.75 10.13
N ASP A 181 27.83 -29.61 10.14
CA ASP A 181 28.06 -28.80 8.95
C ASP A 181 29.00 -29.58 7.99
N PRO A 182 28.59 -29.84 6.74
CA PRO A 182 29.40 -30.61 5.79
C PRO A 182 30.66 -29.87 5.31
N LEU A 183 30.75 -28.55 5.50
CA LEU A 183 31.91 -27.75 5.09
C LEU A 183 32.92 -27.58 6.22
N SER A 184 32.48 -27.25 7.43
CA SER A 184 33.39 -27.05 8.57
C SER A 184 33.60 -28.30 9.43
N GLY A 185 32.69 -29.28 9.37
CA GLY A 185 32.71 -30.46 10.22
C GLY A 185 32.20 -30.22 11.64
N ASP A 186 31.81 -28.99 12.00
CA ASP A 186 31.33 -28.61 13.33
C ASP A 186 29.85 -28.94 13.53
N SER A 187 29.47 -29.21 14.77
CA SER A 187 28.06 -29.33 15.14
C SER A 187 27.41 -27.95 15.22
N ARG A 188 26.35 -27.73 14.46
CA ARG A 188 25.61 -26.46 14.40
C ARG A 188 24.11 -26.67 14.66
N ARG A 189 23.48 -25.66 15.25
CA ARG A 189 22.02 -25.59 15.38
C ARG A 189 21.39 -24.96 14.15
N PHE A 190 20.34 -25.60 13.63
CA PHE A 190 19.52 -25.11 12.54
C PHE A 190 18.12 -24.78 13.06
N LEU A 191 17.58 -23.66 12.61
CA LEU A 191 16.32 -23.11 13.07
C LEU A 191 15.31 -23.11 11.94
N SER A 192 14.09 -23.56 12.22
CA SER A 192 13.00 -23.47 11.24
C SER A 192 12.46 -22.05 11.08
N ASP A 193 11.67 -21.87 10.02
CA ASP A 193 10.70 -20.78 9.97
C ASP A 193 9.65 -20.91 11.09
N TYR A 194 8.98 -19.80 11.42
CA TYR A 194 7.89 -19.79 12.41
C TYR A 194 6.69 -20.63 11.98
N LEU A 195 6.20 -21.45 12.90
CA LEU A 195 5.02 -22.29 12.80
C LEU A 195 3.93 -21.75 13.73
N TRP A 196 2.69 -21.66 13.24
CA TRP A 196 1.56 -21.11 14.02
C TRP A 196 0.73 -22.17 14.73
N TYR A 197 1.29 -23.37 14.88
CA TYR A 197 0.75 -24.51 15.61
C TYR A 197 1.90 -25.27 16.26
N ASP A 198 1.61 -26.09 17.26
CA ASP A 198 2.60 -26.94 17.93
C ASP A 198 2.96 -28.16 17.05
N PRO A 199 4.19 -28.27 16.51
CA PRO A 199 4.61 -29.40 15.69
C PRO A 199 5.12 -30.59 16.52
N SER A 200 5.24 -30.48 17.85
CA SER A 200 5.87 -31.49 18.70
C SER A 200 5.32 -32.92 18.51
N PRO A 201 3.99 -33.13 18.31
CA PRO A 201 3.44 -34.46 18.08
C PRO A 201 3.93 -35.15 16.79
N TYR A 202 4.42 -34.40 15.80
CA TYR A 202 4.80 -34.91 14.48
C TYR A 202 6.31 -35.08 14.30
N LEU A 203 7.11 -34.77 15.33
CA LEU A 203 8.56 -34.74 15.27
C LEU A 203 9.22 -35.87 16.08
N GLN A 204 8.44 -36.81 16.60
CA GLN A 204 8.95 -37.97 17.36
C GLN A 204 9.69 -38.91 16.41
N ASP A 205 10.98 -39.15 16.68
CA ASP A 205 11.85 -40.09 15.95
C ASP A 205 12.03 -39.78 14.45
N VAL A 206 11.84 -38.52 14.04
CA VAL A 206 12.04 -38.07 12.65
C VAL A 206 13.32 -37.27 12.52
N SER A 207 14.24 -37.73 11.66
CA SER A 207 15.34 -36.89 11.19
C SER A 207 14.79 -35.78 10.29
N VAL A 208 15.16 -34.54 10.58
CA VAL A 208 14.68 -33.38 9.83
C VAL A 208 15.70 -33.01 8.75
N PRO A 209 15.32 -33.03 7.47
CA PRO A 209 16.23 -32.67 6.40
C PRO A 209 16.49 -31.16 6.35
N VAL A 210 17.77 -30.79 6.26
CA VAL A 210 18.21 -29.40 6.06
C VAL A 210 19.02 -29.30 4.78
N PHE A 211 18.63 -28.36 3.91
CA PHE A 211 19.37 -28.03 2.70
C PHE A 211 20.33 -26.88 2.98
N ILE A 212 21.63 -27.10 2.80
CA ILE A 212 22.69 -26.11 3.04
C ILE A 212 23.28 -25.67 1.71
N GLY A 213 23.51 -24.36 1.55
CA GLY A 213 24.15 -23.79 0.37
C GLY A 213 25.62 -24.19 0.29
N CYS A 214 26.06 -24.63 -0.89
CA CYS A 214 27.44 -25.07 -1.12
C CYS A 214 28.47 -23.93 -0.98
N ASP A 215 28.06 -22.69 -1.27
CA ASP A 215 28.95 -21.53 -1.24
C ASP A 215 28.97 -20.81 0.13
N ASP A 216 27.90 -20.97 0.92
CA ASP A 216 27.68 -20.26 2.17
C ASP A 216 26.83 -21.13 3.11
N PRO A 217 27.45 -21.81 4.10
CA PRO A 217 26.74 -22.64 5.06
C PRO A 217 25.80 -21.86 5.98
N GLY A 218 25.91 -20.53 6.05
CA GLY A 218 24.92 -19.66 6.68
C GLY A 218 23.58 -19.63 5.92
N ARG A 219 23.57 -20.01 4.64
CA ARG A 219 22.35 -20.13 3.85
C ARG A 219 21.83 -21.56 3.90
N TYR A 220 20.78 -21.76 4.69
CA TYR A 220 20.12 -23.05 4.76
C TYR A 220 18.60 -22.93 4.72
N HIS A 221 17.94 -24.06 4.49
CA HIS A 221 16.49 -24.21 4.58
C HIS A 221 16.17 -25.57 5.20
N MET A 222 15.51 -25.54 6.36
CA MET A 222 14.95 -26.74 6.99
C MET A 222 13.65 -27.11 6.29
N ASP A 223 13.58 -28.34 5.76
CA ASP A 223 12.40 -28.80 5.03
C ASP A 223 11.42 -29.51 5.96
N LEU A 224 10.37 -28.77 6.32
CA LEU A 224 9.27 -29.23 7.15
C LEU A 224 8.04 -29.60 6.31
N SER A 225 8.21 -29.93 5.04
CA SER A 225 7.10 -30.24 4.13
C SER A 225 6.31 -31.51 4.49
N PHE A 226 6.90 -32.39 5.30
CA PHE A 226 6.22 -33.57 5.85
C PHE A 226 5.21 -33.23 6.95
N LEU A 227 5.33 -32.07 7.60
CA LEU A 227 4.39 -31.64 8.62
C LEU A 227 3.05 -31.25 8.00
N PRO A 228 1.93 -31.45 8.71
CA PRO A 228 0.65 -30.95 8.25
C PRO A 228 0.70 -29.43 8.09
N ARG A 229 0.02 -28.92 7.07
CA ARG A 229 -0.13 -27.47 6.93
C ARG A 229 -0.90 -26.96 8.14
N SER A 230 -0.46 -25.81 8.66
CA SER A 230 -1.19 -25.12 9.74
C SER A 230 -2.68 -25.09 9.40
N PRO A 231 -3.57 -25.51 10.33
CA PRO A 231 -5.00 -25.29 10.15
C PRO A 231 -5.23 -23.79 9.88
N LYS A 232 -6.07 -23.50 8.89
CA LYS A 232 -6.37 -22.14 8.43
C LYS A 232 -7.16 -21.37 9.47
#